data_AF-A0A955PUS2-F1
#
_entry.id   AF-A0A955PUS2-F1
#
_cell.length_a   1.000
_cell.length_b   1.000
_cell.length_c   1.000
_cell.angle_alpha   90.00
_cell.angle_beta   90.00
_cell.angle_gamma   90.00
#
_symmetry.space_group_name_H-M   'P 1'
#
loop_
_entity.id
_entity.type
_entity.pdbx_description
1 polymer ?
#
loop_
_entity_poly.entity_id
_entity_poly.type
_entity_poly.pdbx_seq_one_letter_code
_entity_poly.pdbx_strand_id
1 'polypeptide(L)'
;TWLIETYGLSRIKAALYSGFTTWLFGLGTVWSFNWWAEFKFFGLTFFDLLDFVTSNLMLPLGGILIALFAGWLMKAESTQSELNIQHPSLYFAWQSLVRYIAPIAVFIVLLNAIGIL
;
A
#
# COMPACT_ATOMS: atom_id res chain seq x y z
N THR A 1 2.82 16.12 3.68
CA THR A 1 2.27 14.93 4.37
C THR A 1 0.78 15.10 4.37
N TRP A 2 0.03 14.05 4.06
CA TRP A 2 -1.43 14.08 3.90
C TRP A 2 -2.18 14.91 4.95
N LEU A 3 -1.74 14.90 6.22
CA LEU A 3 -2.28 15.73 7.31
C LEU A 3 -2.12 17.26 7.13
N ILE A 4 -1.02 17.71 6.53
CA ILE A 4 -0.76 19.12 6.22
C ILE A 4 -1.64 19.55 5.03
N GLU A 5 -1.73 18.72 4.01
CA GLU A 5 -2.48 19.01 2.77
C GLU A 5 -3.99 18.93 2.97
N THR A 6 -4.47 18.00 3.80
CA THR A 6 -5.91 17.78 4.03
C THR A 6 -6.44 18.64 5.18
N TYR A 7 -5.66 18.83 6.24
CA TYR A 7 -6.12 19.53 7.46
C TYR A 7 -5.40 20.86 7.74
N GLY A 8 -4.49 21.31 6.85
CA GLY A 8 -3.81 22.60 7.00
C GLY A 8 -2.87 22.71 8.21
N LEU A 9 -2.47 21.58 8.80
CA LEU A 9 -1.64 21.56 10.00
C LEU A 9 -0.21 22.07 9.74
N SER A 10 0.38 22.74 10.73
CA SER A 10 1.80 23.12 10.66
C SER A 10 2.70 21.88 10.67
N ARG A 11 3.86 21.96 10.00
CA ARG A 11 4.81 20.83 9.84
C ARG A 11 5.14 20.13 11.16
N ILE A 12 5.36 20.90 12.23
CA ILE A 12 5.70 20.38 13.57
C ILE A 12 4.52 19.64 14.18
N LYS A 13 3.30 20.21 14.10
CA LYS A 13 2.09 19.56 14.63
C LYS A 13 1.80 18.26 13.89
N ALA A 14 1.87 18.26 12.56
CA ALA A 14 1.66 17.06 11.76
C ALA A 14 2.66 15.94 12.12
N ALA A 15 3.95 16.28 12.28
CA ALA A 15 4.98 15.33 12.66
C ALA A 15 4.78 14.77 14.08
N LEU A 16 4.42 15.62 15.05
CA LEU A 16 4.12 15.20 16.42
C LEU A 16 2.92 14.25 16.47
N TYR A 17 1.83 14.59 15.78
CA TYR A 17 0.64 13.72 15.74
C TYR A 17 0.94 12.38 15.07
N SER A 18 1.58 12.37 13.90
CA SER A 18 1.92 11.10 13.24
C SER A 18 2.89 10.27 14.09
N GLY A 19 3.92 10.89 14.65
CA GLY A 19 4.93 10.21 15.46
C GLY A 19 4.33 9.63 16.75
N PHE A 20 3.50 10.40 17.45
CA PHE A 20 2.84 9.96 18.67
C PHE A 20 1.87 8.81 18.41
N THR A 21 1.07 8.90 17.33
CA THR A 21 0.15 7.81 16.95
C THR A 21 0.92 6.54 16.62
N THR A 22 1.97 6.62 15.78
CA THR A 22 2.81 5.46 15.43
C THR A 22 3.49 4.87 16.66
N TRP A 23 3.95 5.72 17.58
CA TRP A 23 4.56 5.27 18.84
C TRP A 23 3.56 4.49 19.72
N LEU A 24 2.31 4.96 19.84
CA LEU A 24 1.25 4.23 20.55
C LEU A 24 0.94 2.87 19.89
N PHE A 25 0.86 2.81 18.55
CA PHE A 25 0.70 1.55 17.84
C PHE A 25 1.86 0.58 18.13
N GLY A 26 3.10 1.09 18.18
CA GLY A 26 4.28 0.31 18.55
C GLY A 26 4.25 -0.25 19.98
N LEU A 27 3.67 0.46 20.93
CA LEU A 27 3.45 -0.10 22.28
C LEU A 27 2.47 -1.27 22.26
N GLY A 28 1.42 -1.18 21.44
CA GLY A 28 0.47 -2.27 21.22
C GLY A 28 1.13 -3.53 20.66
N THR A 29 2.09 -3.38 19.73
CA THR A 29 2.84 -4.53 19.21
C THR A 29 3.77 -5.14 20.25
N VAL A 30 4.47 -4.34 21.07
CA VAL A 30 5.33 -4.83 22.15
C VAL A 30 4.53 -5.59 23.22
N TRP A 31 3.35 -5.10 23.58
CA TRP A 31 2.47 -5.80 24.52
C TRP A 31 1.91 -7.11 23.95
N SER A 32 1.69 -7.18 22.64
CA SER A 32 1.30 -8.41 21.93
C SER A 32 2.31 -9.55 22.11
N PHE A 33 3.59 -9.24 22.31
CA PHE A 33 4.65 -10.24 22.55
C PHE A 33 4.79 -10.67 24.01
N ASN A 34 4.20 -9.95 24.97
CA ASN A 34 4.34 -10.22 26.40
C ASN A 34 3.00 -10.58 27.06
N TRP A 35 2.19 -9.57 27.41
CA TRP A 35 0.97 -9.76 28.21
C TRP A 35 -0.24 -10.17 27.38
N TRP A 36 -0.28 -9.79 26.11
CA TRP A 36 -1.38 -10.13 25.19
C TRP A 36 -1.04 -11.30 24.26
N ALA A 37 0.04 -12.03 24.53
CA ALA A 37 0.43 -13.19 23.73
C ALA A 37 -0.65 -14.31 23.72
N GLU A 38 -1.46 -14.39 24.78
CA GLU A 38 -2.59 -15.32 24.88
C GLU A 38 -3.88 -14.78 24.23
N PHE A 39 -4.00 -13.47 24.03
CA PHE A 39 -5.14 -12.84 23.36
C PHE A 39 -4.98 -12.92 21.85
N LYS A 40 -5.37 -14.07 21.28
CA LYS A 40 -5.34 -14.32 19.84
C LYS A 40 -6.70 -13.99 19.21
N PHE A 41 -6.72 -13.06 18.28
CA PHE A 41 -7.88 -12.83 17.39
C PHE A 41 -7.67 -13.66 16.13
N PHE A 42 -8.62 -14.56 15.81
CA PHE A 42 -8.50 -15.49 14.68
C PHE A 42 -7.23 -16.37 14.68
N GLY A 43 -6.65 -16.64 15.86
CA GLY A 43 -5.40 -17.40 16.00
C GLY A 43 -4.12 -16.57 15.80
N LEU A 44 -4.25 -15.28 15.49
CA LEU A 44 -3.17 -14.33 15.28
C LEU A 44 -3.05 -13.38 16.48
N THR A 45 -1.82 -13.00 16.84
CA THR A 45 -1.62 -11.97 17.85
C THR A 45 -1.98 -10.59 17.29
N PHE A 46 -2.07 -9.55 18.13
CA PHE A 46 -2.35 -8.19 17.67
C PHE A 46 -1.32 -7.69 16.65
N PHE A 47 -0.04 -8.03 16.86
CA PHE A 47 1.02 -7.74 15.90
C PHE A 47 0.79 -8.47 14.57
N ASP A 48 0.51 -9.77 14.61
CA ASP A 48 0.33 -10.58 13.39
C ASP A 48 -0.89 -10.12 12.58
N LEU A 49 -1.95 -9.67 13.26
CA LEU A 49 -3.12 -9.11 12.59
C LEU A 49 -2.80 -7.78 11.91
N LEU A 50 -2.03 -6.90 12.56
CA LEU A 50 -1.56 -5.66 11.94
C LEU A 50 -0.67 -5.96 10.73
N ASP A 51 0.29 -6.87 10.87
CA ASP A 51 1.16 -7.28 9.75
C ASP A 51 0.35 -7.89 8.61
N PHE A 52 -0.63 -8.74 8.90
CA PHE A 52 -1.51 -9.31 7.88
C PHE A 52 -2.27 -8.21 7.13
N VAL A 53 -2.90 -7.28 7.84
CA VAL A 53 -3.64 -6.18 7.22
C VAL A 53 -2.73 -5.29 6.39
N THR A 54 -1.51 -4.99 6.83
CA THR A 54 -0.60 -4.14 6.06
C THR A 54 0.03 -4.87 4.88
N SER A 55 0.68 -6.00 5.14
CA SER A 55 1.57 -6.68 4.21
C SER A 55 0.79 -7.51 3.20
N ASN A 56 -0.30 -8.15 3.62
CA ASN A 56 -1.08 -9.06 2.77
C ASN A 56 -2.31 -8.41 2.15
N LEU A 57 -2.85 -7.36 2.76
CA LEU A 57 -4.06 -6.70 2.27
C LEU A 57 -3.78 -5.31 1.69
N MET A 58 -3.20 -4.37 2.46
CA MET A 58 -2.99 -3.00 2.00
C MET A 58 -2.01 -2.88 0.84
N LEU A 59 -0.86 -3.58 0.88
CA LEU A 59 0.14 -3.50 -0.19
C LEU A 59 -0.40 -4.02 -1.54
N PRO A 60 -1.00 -5.23 -1.63
CA PRO A 60 -1.49 -5.71 -2.92
C PRO A 60 -2.72 -4.92 -3.39
N LEU A 61 -3.63 -4.53 -2.50
CA LEU A 61 -4.76 -3.67 -2.89
C LEU A 61 -4.29 -2.32 -3.42
N GLY A 62 -3.34 -1.68 -2.73
CA GLY A 62 -2.73 -0.43 -3.20
C GLY A 62 -2.08 -0.60 -4.58
N GLY A 63 -1.33 -1.69 -4.77
CA GLY A 63 -0.73 -2.02 -6.06
C GLY A 63 -1.75 -2.19 -7.19
N ILE A 64 -2.85 -2.91 -6.96
CA ILE A 64 -3.93 -3.09 -7.94
C ILE A 64 -4.59 -1.74 -8.26
N LEU A 65 -4.93 -0.95 -7.24
CA LEU A 65 -5.57 0.34 -7.43
C LEU A 65 -4.68 1.30 -8.24
N ILE A 66 -3.38 1.35 -7.93
CA ILE A 66 -2.41 2.16 -8.67
C ILE A 66 -2.27 1.64 -10.12
N ALA A 67 -2.18 0.33 -10.32
CA ALA A 67 -2.05 -0.25 -11.66
C ALA A 67 -3.29 -0.01 -12.52
N LEU A 68 -4.49 -0.15 -11.95
CA LEU A 68 -5.76 0.17 -12.62
C LEU A 68 -5.85 1.67 -12.93
N PHE A 69 -5.47 2.53 -11.98
CA PHE A 69 -5.46 3.97 -12.19
C PHE A 69 -4.51 4.39 -13.31
N ALA A 70 -3.25 3.94 -13.25
CA ALA A 70 -2.23 4.28 -14.23
C ALA A 70 -2.47 3.64 -15.61
N GLY A 71 -2.99 2.40 -15.64
CA GLY A 71 -3.18 1.64 -16.87
C GLY A 71 -4.49 1.94 -17.62
N TRP A 72 -5.55 2.31 -16.91
CA TRP A 72 -6.90 2.47 -17.49
C TRP A 72 -7.53 3.85 -17.29
N LEU A 73 -7.21 4.56 -16.20
CA LEU A 73 -7.87 5.82 -15.84
C LEU A 73 -7.08 7.06 -16.26
N MET A 74 -5.74 6.99 -16.24
CA MET A 74 -4.88 8.10 -16.65
C MET A 74 -4.91 8.32 -18.17
N LYS A 75 -4.93 9.60 -18.57
CA LYS A 75 -4.80 10.00 -19.98
C LYS A 75 -3.40 9.69 -20.49
N ALA A 76 -3.31 9.09 -21.68
CA ALA A 76 -2.03 8.73 -22.31
C ALA A 76 -1.07 9.92 -22.46
N GLU A 77 -1.60 11.11 -22.77
CA GLU A 77 -0.83 12.35 -22.89
C GLU A 77 -0.12 12.73 -21.57
N SER A 78 -0.82 12.60 -20.43
CA SER A 78 -0.26 12.88 -19.10
C SER A 78 0.79 11.84 -18.73
N THR A 79 0.55 10.57 -19.03
CA THR A 79 1.51 9.51 -18.71
C THR A 79 2.76 9.60 -19.59
N GLN A 80 2.62 9.98 -20.85
CA GLN A 80 3.75 10.16 -21.76
C GLN A 80 4.60 11.38 -21.41
N SER A 81 3.99 12.50 -20.96
CA SER A 81 4.73 13.68 -20.51
C SER A 81 5.50 13.43 -19.22
N GLU A 82 4.90 12.71 -18.27
CA GLU A 82 5.53 12.39 -16.97
C GLU A 82 6.63 11.34 -17.11
N LEU A 83 6.45 10.33 -17.96
CA LEU A 83 7.47 9.30 -18.19
C LEU A 83 8.60 9.79 -19.11
N ASN A 84 8.40 10.91 -19.82
CA ASN A 84 9.35 11.48 -20.79
C ASN A 84 9.84 10.44 -21.84
N ILE A 85 8.97 9.49 -22.21
CA ILE A 85 9.29 8.44 -23.18
C ILE A 85 9.02 8.98 -24.60
N GLN A 86 10.10 9.25 -25.32
CA GLN A 86 10.02 9.76 -26.70
C GLN A 86 9.76 8.65 -27.74
N HIS A 87 10.08 7.38 -27.42
CA HIS A 87 9.90 6.25 -28.33
C HIS A 87 8.51 5.60 -28.19
N PRO A 88 7.67 5.59 -29.26
CA PRO A 88 6.30 5.07 -29.20
C PRO A 88 6.20 3.58 -28.83
N SER A 89 7.17 2.77 -29.26
CA SER A 89 7.22 1.32 -28.98
C SER A 89 7.48 1.01 -27.50
N LEU A 90 8.37 1.78 -26.87
CA LEU A 90 8.68 1.68 -25.44
C LEU A 90 7.49 2.10 -24.58
N TYR A 91 6.78 3.14 -25.00
CA TYR A 91 5.54 3.57 -24.33
C TYR A 91 4.45 2.50 -24.42
N PHE A 92 4.24 1.90 -25.60
CA PHE A 92 3.26 0.84 -25.78
C PHE A 92 3.58 -0.42 -24.95
N ALA A 93 4.87 -0.78 -24.87
CA ALA A 93 5.35 -1.89 -24.04
C ALA A 93 5.08 -1.62 -22.55
N TRP A 94 5.46 -0.43 -22.06
CA TRP A 94 5.18 -0.02 -20.68
C TRP A 94 3.68 0.00 -20.38
N GLN A 95 2.87 0.56 -21.28
CA GLN A 95 1.42 0.64 -21.10
C GLN A 95 0.79 -0.76 -21.04
N SER A 96 1.25 -1.69 -21.89
CA SER A 96 0.80 -3.08 -21.87
C SER A 96 1.21 -3.81 -20.58
N LEU A 97 2.43 -3.56 -20.10
CA LEU A 97 2.92 -4.10 -18.82
C LEU A 97 2.07 -3.63 -17.65
N VAL A 98 1.81 -2.33 -17.54
CA VAL A 98 1.03 -1.76 -16.44
C VAL A 98 -0.45 -2.13 -16.54
N ARG A 99 -1.00 -2.23 -17.75
CA ARG A 99 -2.43 -2.51 -17.96
C ARG A 99 -2.81 -3.97 -17.73
N TYR A 100 -1.90 -4.91 -18.04
CA TYR A 100 -2.18 -6.34 -17.98
C TYR A 100 -1.28 -7.08 -16.98
N ILE A 101 0.03 -6.92 -17.09
CA ILE A 101 0.99 -7.74 -16.33
C ILE A 101 1.01 -7.34 -14.85
N ALA A 102 1.04 -6.04 -14.54
CA ALA A 102 1.02 -5.54 -13.17
C ALA A 102 -0.24 -5.96 -12.38
N PRO A 103 -1.48 -5.75 -12.86
CA PRO A 103 -2.66 -6.16 -12.09
C PRO A 103 -2.76 -7.68 -11.95
N ILE A 104 -2.36 -8.46 -12.97
CA ILE A 104 -2.33 -9.93 -12.86
C ILE A 104 -1.30 -10.39 -11.82
N ALA A 105 -0.08 -9.85 -11.85
CA ALA A 105 0.97 -10.21 -10.90
C ALA A 105 0.56 -9.89 -9.45
N VAL A 106 -0.02 -8.71 -9.21
CA VAL A 106 -0.46 -8.32 -7.87
C VAL A 106 -1.68 -9.13 -7.43
N PHE A 107 -2.57 -9.50 -8.36
CA PHE A 107 -3.68 -10.42 -8.08
C PHE A 107 -3.18 -11.81 -7.64
N ILE A 108 -2.16 -12.35 -8.31
CA ILE A 108 -1.51 -13.62 -7.91
C ILE A 108 -0.90 -13.52 -6.51
N VAL A 109 -0.20 -12.42 -6.21
CA VAL A 109 0.37 -12.17 -4.87
C VAL A 109 -0.74 -12.13 -3.82
N LEU A 110 -1.88 -11.49 -4.10
CA LEU A 110 -3.01 -11.45 -3.18
C LEU A 110 -3.64 -12.84 -2.96
N LEU A 111 -3.72 -13.68 -4.00
CA LEU A 111 -4.19 -15.07 -3.86
C LEU A 111 -3.26 -15.92 -2.99
N ASN A 112 -1.95 -15.77 -3.15
CA ASN A 112 -0.96 -16.45 -2.30
C ASN A 112 -1.00 -15.92 -0.86
N ALA A 113 -1.17 -14.61 -0.68
CA ALA A 113 -1.30 -13.96 0.63
C ALA A 113 -2.53 -14.44 1.42
N ILE A 114 -3.63 -14.81 0.75
CA ILE A 114 -4.85 -15.37 1.37
C ILE A 114 -4.71 -16.90 1.63
N GLY A 115 -3.63 -17.53 1.15
CA GLY A 115 -3.37 -18.96 1.34
C GLY A 115 -4.19 -19.88 0.42
N ILE A 116 -4.68 -19.36 -0.70
CA ILE A 116 -5.41 -20.14 -1.73
C ILE A 116 -4.41 -20.87 -2.67
N LEU A 117 -3.17 -20.39 -2.75
CA LEU A 117 -2.02 -20.93 -3.50
C LEU A 117 -0.82 -21.04 -2.59
#